data_AF-A0A8R1EI71-F1
#
_entry.id   AF-A0A8R1EI71-F1
#
_cell.length_a   1.000
_cell.length_b   1.000
_cell.length_c   1.000
_cell.angle_alpha   90.00
_cell.angle_beta   90.00
_cell.angle_gamma   90.00
#
_symmetry.space_group_name_H-M   'P 1'
#
loop_
_entity.id
_entity.type
_entity.pdbx_description
1 polymer ?
#
loop_
_entity_poly.entity_id
_entity_poly.type
_entity_poly.pdbx_seq_one_letter_code
_entity_poly.pdbx_strand_id
1 'polypeptide(L)'
;MEDNESGVTKVEMPLDVMDGTRTSVTKGSELSIEERHMSVKQRRKLWKNFARFVDTAEKVEKLVMEKLLSVQRCTERQREMIVGPIEEFRKELWERFEEIGRDKWSRAVLRLMREQDLETVEELRELCEQAGPGDRSSRRGSCENHQNELIRLKAENERLEARIRECEAEKLRAEKLLRRAQRAVEKERKTAEELSESLQQATRELGWFRKNGKVSHWKQEQESSETTGNGRRRKEISVAGSARSEMTGMVECMSRMMKSSALPEPKVFDGTGEFGEFKR
;
A
#
# COMPACT_ATOMS: atom_id res chain seq x y z
N MET A 1 37.39 25.40 75.97
CA MET A 1 37.76 26.80 75.71
C MET A 1 39.15 26.76 75.08
N GLU A 2 39.48 27.32 73.94
CA GLU A 2 38.84 28.12 72.88
C GLU A 2 39.90 28.14 71.74
N ASP A 3 39.42 28.13 70.49
CA ASP A 3 39.90 28.74 69.23
C ASP A 3 41.37 29.20 69.13
N ASN A 4 42.19 28.75 68.17
CA ASN A 4 42.18 28.95 66.71
C ASN A 4 42.36 30.42 66.25
N GLU A 5 43.61 30.84 66.03
CA GLU A 5 43.95 32.00 65.17
C GLU A 5 45.11 31.64 64.22
N SER A 6 44.77 31.54 62.95
CA SER A 6 45.68 31.35 61.82
C SER A 6 46.29 32.68 61.38
N GLY A 7 47.61 32.80 61.52
CA GLY A 7 48.41 33.92 61.03
C GLY A 7 48.48 33.99 59.51
N VAL A 8 48.10 35.15 58.99
CA VAL A 8 48.22 35.59 57.60
C VAL A 8 49.70 35.79 57.23
N THR A 9 50.17 35.11 56.18
CA THR A 9 51.36 35.55 55.43
C THR A 9 50.96 35.80 53.98
N LYS A 10 51.03 37.07 53.58
CA LYS A 10 50.91 37.52 52.19
C LYS A 10 52.15 37.07 51.43
N VAL A 11 51.95 36.31 50.35
CA VAL A 11 52.94 36.15 49.30
C VAL A 11 52.36 36.78 48.05
N GLU A 12 52.89 37.96 47.71
CA GLU A 12 52.69 38.60 46.42
C GLU A 12 53.42 37.75 45.36
N MET A 13 52.69 37.36 44.32
CA MET A 13 53.30 36.85 43.09
C MET A 13 52.96 37.79 41.94
N PRO A 14 53.95 38.17 41.12
CA PRO A 14 53.82 39.22 40.11
C PRO A 14 52.98 38.76 38.92
N LEU A 15 52.04 39.62 38.52
CA LEU A 15 51.33 39.55 37.25
C LEU A 15 52.12 40.33 36.20
N ASP A 16 52.70 39.62 35.23
CA ASP A 16 53.03 40.22 33.94
C ASP A 16 52.56 39.31 32.79
N VAL A 17 51.49 39.80 32.16
CA VAL A 17 51.18 39.85 30.72
C VAL A 17 51.80 38.78 29.82
N MET A 18 50.94 37.95 29.21
CA MET A 18 50.97 37.67 27.76
C MET A 18 49.56 37.53 27.21
N ASP A 19 49.38 38.14 26.03
CA ASP A 19 48.17 38.46 25.30
C ASP A 19 47.62 37.28 24.48
N GLY A 20 46.32 37.35 24.17
CA GLY A 20 45.79 36.85 22.91
C GLY A 20 45.25 35.42 22.89
N THR A 21 44.02 35.22 23.38
CA THR A 21 42.91 34.57 22.63
C THR A 21 41.62 34.69 23.44
N ARG A 22 40.80 35.71 23.12
CA ARG A 22 39.43 35.84 23.63
C ARG A 22 38.56 34.74 23.04
N THR A 23 38.42 33.60 23.72
CA THR A 23 37.22 32.76 23.57
C THR A 23 36.16 33.30 24.53
N SER A 24 35.32 34.20 24.03
CA SER A 24 34.12 34.64 24.74
C SER A 24 33.22 33.43 24.95
N VAL A 25 33.13 33.00 26.21
CA VAL A 25 32.06 32.19 26.77
C VAL A 25 30.74 32.69 26.19
N THR A 26 30.16 31.95 25.25
CA THR A 26 28.82 32.21 24.77
C THR A 26 27.88 31.71 25.86
N LYS A 27 27.65 32.58 26.85
CA LYS A 27 26.51 32.46 27.76
C LYS A 27 25.28 32.24 26.89
N GLY A 28 24.48 31.24 27.23
CA GLY A 28 23.16 31.05 26.66
C GLY A 28 22.39 32.36 26.79
N SER A 29 22.35 33.11 25.69
CA SER A 29 21.40 34.17 25.52
C SER A 29 20.09 33.45 25.22
N GLU A 30 19.23 33.35 26.23
CA GLU A 30 17.80 33.53 25.99
C GLU A 30 17.67 34.85 25.24
N LEU A 31 17.78 34.76 23.92
CA LEU A 31 17.49 35.86 23.02
C LEU A 31 16.00 36.06 23.17
N SER A 32 15.61 37.08 23.94
CA SER A 32 14.45 37.86 23.61
C SER A 32 14.37 37.92 22.08
N ILE A 33 13.19 37.62 21.55
CA ILE A 33 12.86 37.89 20.15
C ILE A 33 12.81 39.42 20.02
N GLU A 34 13.93 40.11 20.24
CA GLU A 34 14.12 41.42 19.67
C GLU A 34 14.06 41.16 18.16
N GLU A 35 13.02 41.71 17.55
CA GLU A 35 12.91 41.94 16.11
C GLU A 35 14.16 42.68 15.65
N ARG A 36 15.24 41.93 15.44
CA ARG A 36 16.41 42.45 14.73
C ARG A 36 15.89 42.71 13.33
N HIS A 37 15.74 43.98 12.99
CA HIS A 37 15.46 44.40 11.63
C HIS A 37 16.49 43.73 10.70
N MET A 38 16.01 42.76 9.92
CA MET A 38 16.81 42.02 8.97
C MET A 38 16.41 42.43 7.57
N SER A 39 17.38 42.78 6.75
CA SER A 39 17.13 43.01 5.32
C SER A 39 16.53 41.77 4.66
N VAL A 40 15.76 41.97 3.59
CA VAL A 40 15.23 40.89 2.74
C VAL A 40 16.32 39.91 2.30
N LYS A 41 17.54 40.42 2.03
CA LYS A 41 18.71 39.60 1.67
C LYS A 41 19.14 38.67 2.81
N GLN A 42 19.19 39.16 4.04
CA GLN A 42 19.51 38.36 5.22
C GLN A 42 18.42 37.32 5.51
N ARG A 43 17.14 37.72 5.47
CA ARG A 43 15.99 36.80 5.62
C ARG A 43 16.04 35.66 4.60
N ARG A 44 16.32 35.98 3.33
CA ARG A 44 16.49 34.98 2.27
C ARG A 44 17.62 34.00 2.56
N LYS A 45 18.76 34.50 3.05
CA LYS A 45 19.93 33.66 3.37
C LYS A 45 19.62 32.70 4.51
N LEU A 46 18.94 33.16 5.57
CA LEU A 46 18.52 32.33 6.69
C LEU A 46 17.59 31.21 6.23
N TRP A 47 16.54 31.52 5.48
CA TRP A 47 15.62 30.51 4.95
C TRP A 47 16.32 29.49 4.07
N LYS A 48 17.22 29.93 3.18
CA LYS A 48 17.99 29.02 2.31
C LYS A 48 18.93 28.10 3.11
N ASN A 49 19.50 28.59 4.20
CA ASN A 49 20.37 27.80 5.06
C ASN A 49 19.56 26.82 5.91
N PHE A 50 18.40 27.25 6.41
CA PHE A 50 17.47 26.38 7.13
C PHE A 50 16.95 25.25 6.25
N ALA A 51 16.47 25.53 5.03
CA ALA A 51 16.04 24.50 4.09
C ALA A 51 17.15 23.47 3.82
N ARG A 52 18.39 23.94 3.61
CA ARG A 52 19.55 23.06 3.45
C ARG A 52 19.85 22.24 4.69
N PHE A 53 19.71 22.81 5.88
CA PHE A 53 19.87 22.09 7.14
C PHE A 53 18.86 20.94 7.23
N VAL A 54 17.57 21.20 7.00
CA VAL A 54 16.51 20.17 6.99
C VAL A 54 16.81 19.07 5.96
N ASP A 55 17.21 19.43 4.74
CA ASP A 55 17.57 18.47 3.68
C ASP A 55 18.80 17.60 4.04
N THR A 56 19.67 18.08 4.94
CA THR A 56 20.87 17.34 5.38
C THR A 56 20.68 16.57 6.69
N ALA A 57 19.57 16.78 7.42
CA ALA A 57 19.37 16.19 8.74
C ALA A 57 19.40 14.65 8.72
N GLU A 58 18.86 14.03 7.66
CA GLU A 58 18.94 12.57 7.47
C GLU A 58 20.38 12.06 7.36
N LYS A 59 21.26 12.83 6.74
CA LYS A 59 22.69 12.45 6.62
C LYS A 59 23.36 12.47 7.98
N VAL A 60 23.00 13.42 8.85
CA VAL A 60 23.55 13.50 10.21
C VAL A 60 23.17 12.27 11.01
N GLU A 61 21.89 11.86 10.97
CA GLU A 61 21.43 10.63 11.62
C GLU A 61 22.20 9.39 11.13
N LYS A 62 22.34 9.24 9.81
CA LYS A 62 23.10 8.12 9.21
C LYS A 62 24.56 8.12 9.65
N LEU A 63 25.22 9.28 9.64
CA LEU A 63 26.62 9.43 10.05
C LEU A 63 26.80 9.09 11.54
N VAL A 64 25.85 9.47 12.40
CA VAL A 64 25.91 9.11 13.83
C VAL A 64 25.80 7.59 13.99
N MET A 65 24.86 6.94 13.31
CA MET A 65 24.73 5.48 13.35
C MET A 65 25.99 4.78 12.83
N GLU A 66 26.55 5.22 11.71
CA GLU A 66 27.77 4.65 11.12
C GLU A 66 28.99 4.79 12.06
N LYS A 67 29.14 5.95 12.70
CA LYS A 67 30.20 6.16 13.71
C LYS A 67 30.03 5.26 14.93
N LEU A 68 28.80 5.05 15.39
CA LEU A 68 28.52 4.14 16.50
C LEU A 68 28.83 2.68 16.15
N LEU A 69 28.62 2.27 14.90
CA LEU A 69 28.98 0.95 14.41
C LEU A 69 30.49 0.75 14.23
N SER A 70 31.22 1.81 13.85
CA SER A 70 32.66 1.73 13.53
C SER A 70 33.60 1.92 14.72
N VAL A 71 33.24 2.74 15.71
CA VAL A 71 34.17 3.16 16.78
C VAL A 71 33.91 2.46 18.11
N GLN A 72 32.69 1.98 18.35
CA GLN A 72 32.25 1.63 19.70
C GLN A 72 31.60 0.24 19.79
N ARG A 73 31.96 -0.53 20.83
CA ARG A 73 31.25 -1.77 21.21
C ARG A 73 29.93 -1.43 21.90
N CYS A 74 29.01 -0.79 21.17
CA CYS A 74 27.66 -0.51 21.66
C CYS A 74 26.76 -1.73 21.45
N THR A 75 25.90 -2.03 22.43
CA THR A 75 24.76 -2.91 22.17
C THR A 75 23.74 -2.19 21.28
N GLU A 76 22.84 -2.95 20.67
CA GLU A 76 21.77 -2.40 19.84
C GLU A 76 20.90 -1.40 20.62
N ARG A 77 20.53 -1.75 21.85
CA ARG A 77 19.77 -0.87 22.74
C ARG A 77 20.47 0.46 23.01
N GLN A 78 21.80 0.45 23.19
CA GLN A 78 22.56 1.68 23.39
C GLN A 78 22.60 2.55 22.13
N ARG A 79 22.68 1.93 20.94
CA ARG A 79 22.60 2.67 19.67
C ARG A 79 21.24 3.32 19.50
N GLU A 80 20.17 2.57 19.78
CA GLU A 80 18.80 3.06 19.71
C GLU A 80 18.56 4.22 20.69
N MET A 81 19.07 4.13 21.92
CA MET A 81 18.96 5.23 22.89
C MET A 81 19.65 6.52 22.45
N ILE A 82 20.66 6.45 21.57
CA ILE A 82 21.38 7.62 21.05
C ILE A 82 20.75 8.12 19.74
N VAL A 83 20.44 7.21 18.82
CA VAL A 83 19.94 7.55 17.47
C VAL A 83 18.44 7.81 17.46
N GLY A 84 17.66 7.12 18.29
CA GLY A 84 16.20 7.27 18.36
C GLY A 84 15.74 8.72 18.52
N PRO A 85 16.25 9.49 19.50
CA PRO A 85 15.90 10.91 19.65
C PRO A 85 16.26 11.76 18.42
N ILE A 86 17.35 11.43 17.73
CA ILE A 86 17.78 12.14 16.52
C ILE A 86 16.84 11.82 15.36
N GLU A 87 16.42 10.56 15.24
CA GLU A 87 15.49 10.10 14.22
C GLU A 87 14.12 10.75 14.39
N GLU A 88 13.60 10.79 15.63
CA GLU A 88 12.36 11.46 15.99
C GLU A 88 12.42 12.95 15.66
N PHE A 89 13.47 13.65 16.13
CA PHE A 89 13.65 15.07 15.84
C PHE A 89 13.73 15.34 14.33
N ARG A 90 14.46 14.52 13.57
CA ARG A 90 14.55 14.67 12.11
C ARG A 90 13.17 14.51 11.46
N LYS A 91 12.38 13.51 11.85
CA LYS A 91 11.03 13.29 11.32
C LYS A 91 10.14 14.49 11.61
N GLU A 92 10.06 14.90 12.87
CA GLU A 92 9.24 16.05 13.27
C GLU A 92 9.66 17.33 12.56
N LEU A 93 10.97 17.60 12.46
CA LEU A 93 11.50 18.76 11.76
C LEU A 93 11.10 18.76 10.28
N TRP A 94 11.16 17.60 9.62
CA TRP A 94 10.81 17.46 8.21
C TRP A 94 9.31 17.60 7.99
N GLU A 95 8.49 16.98 8.84
CA GLU A 95 7.03 17.06 8.80
C GLU A 95 6.54 18.51 8.98
N ARG A 96 7.04 19.22 10.00
CA ARG A 96 6.70 20.64 10.21
C ARG A 96 7.18 21.51 9.04
N PHE A 97 8.33 21.19 8.45
CA PHE A 97 8.83 21.93 7.29
C PHE A 97 7.95 21.69 6.05
N GLU A 98 7.43 20.49 5.84
CA GLU A 98 6.44 20.21 4.78
C GLU A 98 5.09 20.87 5.06
N GLU A 99 4.60 20.83 6.29
CA GLU A 99 3.32 21.44 6.70
C GLU A 99 3.30 22.95 6.36
N ILE A 100 4.41 23.65 6.60
CA ILE A 100 4.57 25.08 6.29
C ILE A 100 4.78 25.32 4.77
N GLY A 101 4.77 24.26 3.95
CA GLY A 101 4.94 24.33 2.50
C GLY A 101 6.40 24.53 2.09
N ARG A 102 7.33 24.04 2.90
CA ARG A 102 8.79 24.21 2.77
C ARG A 102 9.15 25.69 2.65
N ASP A 103 9.87 26.04 1.59
CA ASP A 103 10.25 27.41 1.30
C ASP A 103 9.40 28.06 0.19
N LYS A 104 8.28 27.43 -0.22
CA LYS A 104 7.37 28.01 -1.22
C LYS A 104 6.78 29.33 -0.71
N TRP A 105 6.24 29.31 0.50
CA TRP A 105 5.61 30.48 1.12
C TRP A 105 6.65 31.59 1.37
N SER A 106 7.78 31.24 1.99
CA SER A 106 8.89 32.17 2.24
C SER A 106 9.43 32.81 0.95
N ARG A 107 9.53 32.05 -0.16
CA ARG A 107 9.93 32.59 -1.47
C ARG A 107 8.89 33.54 -2.05
N ALA A 108 7.60 33.22 -1.93
CA ALA A 108 6.51 34.06 -2.42
C ALA A 108 6.48 35.41 -1.68
N VAL A 109 6.54 35.37 -0.35
CA VAL A 109 6.60 36.56 0.51
C VAL A 109 7.83 37.41 0.16
N LEU A 110 9.03 36.81 0.12
CA LEU A 110 10.25 37.55 -0.21
C LEU A 110 10.25 38.10 -1.65
N ARG A 111 9.50 37.49 -2.57
CA ARG A 111 9.33 38.01 -3.93
C ARG A 111 8.44 39.25 -3.90
N LEU A 112 7.29 39.17 -3.26
CA LEU A 112 6.37 40.29 -3.14
C LEU A 112 7.02 41.49 -2.41
N MET A 113 7.78 41.23 -1.33
CA MET A 113 8.55 42.29 -0.67
C MET A 113 9.54 42.97 -1.61
N ARG A 114 10.20 42.23 -2.52
CA ARG A 114 11.10 42.85 -3.51
C ARG A 114 10.36 43.60 -4.60
N GLU A 115 9.20 43.12 -5.03
CA GLU A 115 8.40 43.75 -6.10
C GLU A 115 7.75 45.06 -5.63
N GLN A 116 7.50 45.19 -4.33
CA GLN A 116 6.90 46.36 -3.69
C GLN A 116 7.92 47.22 -2.93
N ASP A 117 9.23 46.95 -3.10
CA ASP A 117 10.34 47.65 -2.44
C ASP A 117 10.20 47.73 -0.90
N LEU A 118 9.71 46.65 -0.27
CA LEU A 118 9.55 46.51 1.17
C LEU A 118 10.77 45.88 1.81
N GLU A 119 11.16 46.44 2.95
CA GLU A 119 12.32 46.04 3.73
C GLU A 119 11.90 45.36 5.04
N THR A 120 10.68 45.60 5.52
CA THR A 120 10.17 45.08 6.79
C THR A 120 8.89 44.25 6.64
N VAL A 121 8.62 43.36 7.60
CA VAL A 121 7.39 42.53 7.56
C VAL A 121 6.19 43.39 7.99
N GLU A 122 6.47 44.45 8.73
CA GLU A 122 5.55 45.47 9.21
C GLU A 122 5.00 46.26 8.02
N GLU A 123 5.86 46.76 7.11
CA GLU A 123 5.44 47.37 5.84
C GLU A 123 4.58 46.44 4.99
N LEU A 124 4.93 45.15 4.94
CA LEU A 124 4.14 44.15 4.25
C LEU A 124 2.75 43.96 4.90
N ARG A 125 2.69 43.96 6.23
CA ARG A 125 1.43 43.85 6.97
C ARG A 125 0.57 45.09 6.74
N GLU A 126 1.15 46.28 6.82
CA GLU A 126 0.47 47.54 6.52
C GLU A 126 -0.07 47.57 5.09
N LEU A 127 0.69 47.13 4.08
CA LEU A 127 0.18 47.03 2.72
C LEU A 127 -0.97 46.02 2.58
N CYS A 128 -0.91 44.89 3.29
CA CYS A 128 -2.02 43.94 3.32
C CYS A 128 -3.29 44.53 3.95
N GLU A 129 -3.13 45.35 4.99
CA GLU A 129 -4.22 46.01 5.70
C GLU A 129 -4.80 47.20 4.90
N GLN A 130 -3.95 47.98 4.24
CA GLN A 130 -4.33 49.07 3.34
C GLN A 130 -5.01 48.56 2.06
N ALA A 131 -4.65 47.36 1.57
CA ALA A 131 -5.33 46.65 0.49
C ALA A 131 -6.70 46.05 0.90
N GLY A 132 -7.32 46.58 1.95
CA GLY A 132 -8.66 46.25 2.43
C GLY A 132 -9.76 46.38 1.35
N PRO A 133 -10.98 45.87 1.63
CA PRO A 133 -11.93 45.40 0.60
C PRO A 133 -12.46 46.42 -0.42
N GLY A 134 -12.14 47.70 -0.27
CA GLY A 134 -12.68 48.79 -1.10
C GLY A 134 -12.13 48.85 -2.52
N ASP A 135 -10.90 48.41 -2.77
CA ASP A 135 -10.23 48.62 -4.08
C ASP A 135 -10.14 47.34 -4.94
N ARG A 136 -11.06 46.40 -4.72
CA ARG A 136 -11.16 45.11 -5.44
C ARG A 136 -12.15 45.12 -6.60
N SER A 137 -12.38 46.27 -7.23
CA SER A 137 -13.29 46.36 -8.39
C SER A 137 -12.90 45.38 -9.52
N SER A 138 -11.60 45.15 -9.73
CA SER A 138 -11.11 44.18 -10.73
C SER A 138 -10.94 42.73 -10.21
N ARG A 139 -11.10 42.47 -8.90
CA ARG A 139 -10.87 41.14 -8.28
C ARG A 139 -12.16 40.41 -7.87
N ARG A 140 -13.32 41.06 -7.96
CA ARG A 140 -14.63 40.49 -7.58
C ARG A 140 -14.96 39.22 -8.37
N GLY A 141 -14.72 39.23 -9.68
CA GLY A 141 -14.95 38.08 -10.55
C GLY A 141 -14.08 36.86 -10.21
N SER A 142 -12.89 37.04 -9.63
CA SER A 142 -12.04 35.92 -9.20
C SER A 142 -12.52 35.28 -7.89
N CYS A 143 -13.08 36.07 -6.97
CA CYS A 143 -13.63 35.55 -5.71
C CYS A 143 -15.00 34.89 -5.90
N GLU A 144 -15.88 35.45 -6.73
CA GLU A 144 -17.16 34.81 -7.08
C GLU A 144 -16.94 33.49 -7.84
N ASN A 145 -15.94 33.42 -8.72
CA ASN A 145 -15.55 32.16 -9.37
C ASN A 145 -15.03 31.11 -8.37
N HIS A 146 -14.22 31.52 -7.37
CA HIS A 146 -13.74 30.60 -6.34
C HIS A 146 -14.87 30.08 -5.44
N GLN A 147 -15.81 30.94 -5.06
CA GLN A 147 -16.99 30.55 -4.28
C GLN A 147 -17.86 29.54 -5.05
N ASN A 148 -18.09 29.80 -6.35
CA ASN A 148 -18.84 28.90 -7.22
C ASN A 148 -18.13 27.55 -7.42
N GLU A 149 -16.81 27.57 -7.51
CA GLU A 149 -15.99 26.37 -7.62
C GLU A 149 -16.04 25.52 -6.33
N LEU A 150 -16.00 26.16 -5.15
CA LEU A 150 -16.20 25.47 -3.87
C LEU A 150 -17.59 24.82 -3.76
N ILE A 151 -18.64 25.51 -4.20
CA ILE A 151 -20.00 24.95 -4.23
C ILE A 151 -20.06 23.74 -5.18
N ARG A 152 -19.46 23.85 -6.37
CA ARG A 152 -19.39 22.75 -7.35
C ARG A 152 -18.65 21.54 -6.79
N LEU A 153 -17.48 21.76 -6.20
CA LEU A 153 -16.67 20.70 -5.59
C LEU A 153 -17.39 20.03 -4.42
N LYS A 154 -18.11 20.80 -3.60
CA LYS A 154 -18.89 20.25 -2.49
C LYS A 154 -20.03 19.34 -3.00
N ALA A 155 -20.78 19.79 -4.00
CA ALA A 155 -21.83 18.99 -4.62
C ALA A 155 -21.28 17.72 -5.31
N GLU A 156 -20.12 17.84 -5.97
CA GLU A 156 -19.45 16.70 -6.58
C GLU A 156 -18.95 15.69 -5.54
N ASN A 157 -18.43 16.17 -4.41
CA ASN A 157 -18.00 15.31 -3.31
C ASN A 157 -19.18 14.53 -2.71
N GLU A 158 -20.31 15.21 -2.43
CA GLU A 158 -21.54 14.55 -1.96
C GLU A 158 -22.05 13.49 -2.95
N ARG A 159 -21.97 13.79 -4.26
CA ARG A 159 -22.33 12.83 -5.32
C ARG A 159 -21.40 11.62 -5.35
N LEU A 160 -20.09 11.83 -5.21
CA LEU A 160 -19.11 10.74 -5.19
C LEU A 160 -19.26 9.87 -3.94
N GLU A 161 -19.49 10.47 -2.77
CA GLU A 161 -19.79 9.74 -1.54
C GLU A 161 -21.05 8.86 -1.68
N ALA A 162 -22.10 9.37 -2.32
CA ALA A 162 -23.30 8.56 -2.57
C ALA A 162 -23.00 7.35 -3.48
N ARG A 163 -22.21 7.54 -4.54
CA ARG A 163 -21.78 6.45 -5.43
C ARG A 163 -20.90 5.43 -4.72
N ILE A 164 -20.04 5.86 -3.81
CA ILE A 164 -19.21 4.96 -2.99
C ILE A 164 -20.11 4.08 -2.13
N ARG A 165 -21.07 4.67 -1.41
CA ARG A 165 -22.02 3.91 -0.57
C ARG A 165 -22.82 2.89 -1.37
N GLU A 166 -23.27 3.25 -2.58
CA GLU A 166 -23.96 2.34 -3.49
C GLU A 166 -23.06 1.18 -3.95
N CYS A 167 -21.84 1.48 -4.37
CA CYS A 167 -20.84 0.50 -4.77
C CYS A 167 -20.51 -0.47 -3.62
N GLU A 168 -20.37 0.02 -2.39
CA GLU A 168 -20.14 -0.80 -1.20
C GLU A 168 -21.32 -1.73 -0.91
N ALA A 169 -22.55 -1.24 -1.04
CA ALA A 169 -23.76 -2.05 -0.88
C ALA A 169 -23.86 -3.15 -1.96
N GLU A 170 -23.51 -2.83 -3.20
CA GLU A 170 -23.48 -3.80 -4.30
C GLU A 170 -22.37 -4.85 -4.11
N LYS A 171 -21.16 -4.43 -3.72
CA LYS A 171 -20.06 -5.33 -3.36
C LYS A 171 -20.50 -6.32 -2.27
N LEU A 172 -21.18 -5.84 -1.23
CA LEU A 172 -21.69 -6.70 -0.16
C LEU A 172 -22.73 -7.71 -0.66
N ARG A 173 -23.60 -7.33 -1.59
CA ARG A 173 -24.56 -8.25 -2.23
C ARG A 173 -23.84 -9.30 -3.07
N ALA A 174 -22.88 -8.89 -3.88
CA ALA A 174 -22.06 -9.79 -4.70
C ALA A 174 -21.28 -10.79 -3.84
N GLU A 175 -20.67 -10.35 -2.73
CA GLU A 175 -19.97 -11.23 -1.80
C GLU A 175 -20.90 -12.29 -1.20
N LYS A 176 -22.11 -11.90 -0.78
CA LYS A 176 -23.11 -12.84 -0.27
C LYS A 176 -23.51 -13.88 -1.33
N LEU A 177 -23.66 -13.48 -2.59
CA LEU A 177 -23.95 -14.38 -3.70
C LEU A 177 -22.79 -15.34 -3.96
N LEU A 178 -21.55 -14.83 -3.97
CA LEU A 178 -20.35 -15.66 -4.14
C LEU A 178 -20.23 -16.71 -3.03
N ARG A 179 -20.46 -16.33 -1.76
CA ARG A 179 -20.46 -17.31 -0.65
C ARG A 179 -21.53 -18.39 -0.80
N ARG A 180 -22.71 -18.04 -1.33
CA ARG A 180 -23.77 -19.02 -1.62
C ARG A 180 -23.36 -19.96 -2.77
N ALA A 181 -22.82 -19.40 -3.85
CA ALA A 181 -22.34 -20.17 -4.99
C ALA A 181 -21.19 -21.12 -4.59
N GLN A 182 -20.23 -20.65 -3.80
CA GLN A 182 -19.14 -21.49 -3.26
C GLN A 182 -19.67 -22.68 -2.45
N ARG A 183 -20.66 -22.46 -1.58
CA ARG A 183 -21.30 -23.55 -0.83
C ARG A 183 -22.04 -24.54 -1.73
N ALA A 184 -22.66 -24.07 -2.81
CA ALA A 184 -23.32 -24.94 -3.77
C ALA A 184 -22.30 -25.78 -4.54
N VAL A 185 -21.24 -25.16 -5.06
CA VAL A 185 -20.13 -25.85 -5.74
C VAL A 185 -19.50 -26.91 -4.84
N GLU A 186 -19.28 -26.61 -3.57
CA GLU A 186 -18.71 -27.57 -2.63
C GLU A 186 -19.65 -28.76 -2.37
N LYS A 187 -20.97 -28.56 -2.38
CA LYS A 187 -21.92 -29.68 -2.29
C LYS A 187 -21.87 -30.55 -3.53
N GLU A 188 -21.86 -29.94 -4.72
CA GLU A 188 -21.75 -30.67 -5.99
C GLU A 188 -20.41 -31.41 -6.11
N ARG A 189 -19.32 -30.84 -5.58
CA ARG A 189 -18.01 -31.52 -5.52
C ARG A 189 -18.10 -32.80 -4.69
N LYS A 190 -18.72 -32.72 -3.50
CA LYS A 190 -18.89 -33.89 -2.62
C LYS A 190 -19.76 -34.97 -3.26
N THR A 191 -20.89 -34.60 -3.87
CA THR A 191 -21.75 -35.58 -4.56
C THR A 191 -21.04 -36.22 -5.76
N ALA A 192 -20.26 -35.45 -6.51
CA ALA A 192 -19.44 -35.98 -7.60
C ALA A 192 -18.35 -36.95 -7.11
N GLU A 193 -17.72 -36.66 -5.97
CA GLU A 193 -16.74 -37.54 -5.33
C GLU A 193 -17.38 -38.85 -4.87
N GLU A 194 -18.53 -38.80 -4.18
CA GLU A 194 -19.29 -39.98 -3.75
C GLU A 194 -19.70 -40.88 -4.94
N LEU A 195 -20.17 -40.25 -6.04
CA LEU A 195 -20.49 -40.96 -7.28
C LEU A 195 -19.25 -41.57 -7.94
N SER A 196 -18.11 -40.88 -7.91
CA SER A 196 -16.84 -41.38 -8.43
C SER A 196 -16.36 -42.61 -7.66
N GLU A 197 -16.41 -42.56 -6.33
CA GLU A 197 -16.07 -43.69 -5.46
C GLU A 197 -16.99 -44.90 -5.72
N SER A 198 -18.30 -44.65 -5.83
CA SER A 198 -19.29 -45.67 -6.16
C SER A 198 -19.02 -46.33 -7.51
N LEU A 199 -18.69 -45.53 -8.54
CA LEU A 199 -18.32 -46.02 -9.87
C LEU A 199 -17.02 -46.82 -9.84
N GLN A 200 -16.01 -46.38 -9.07
CA GLN A 200 -14.77 -47.14 -8.90
C GLN A 200 -15.05 -48.49 -8.23
N GLN A 201 -15.91 -48.53 -7.21
CA GLN A 201 -16.29 -49.77 -6.54
C GLN A 201 -17.04 -50.72 -7.49
N ALA A 202 -18.05 -50.24 -8.21
CA ALA A 202 -18.76 -51.03 -9.22
C ALA A 202 -17.81 -51.54 -10.32
N THR A 203 -16.83 -50.73 -10.72
CA THR A 203 -15.80 -51.13 -11.69
C THR A 203 -14.90 -52.24 -11.14
N ARG A 204 -14.51 -52.17 -9.86
CA ARG A 204 -13.75 -53.23 -9.18
C ARG A 204 -14.56 -54.53 -9.09
N GLU A 205 -15.84 -54.45 -8.73
CA GLU A 205 -16.76 -55.58 -8.67
C GLU A 205 -16.94 -56.23 -10.05
N LEU A 206 -17.22 -55.46 -11.10
CA LEU A 206 -17.29 -55.96 -12.47
C LEU A 206 -15.97 -56.60 -12.94
N GLY A 207 -14.83 -56.04 -12.52
CA GLY A 207 -13.51 -56.63 -12.76
C GLY A 207 -13.33 -57.98 -12.05
N TRP A 208 -13.81 -58.09 -10.81
CA TRP A 208 -13.84 -59.34 -10.04
C TRP A 208 -14.77 -60.38 -10.69
N PHE A 209 -15.98 -59.99 -11.09
CA PHE A 209 -16.91 -60.86 -11.83
C PHE A 209 -16.34 -61.30 -13.19
N ARG A 210 -15.60 -60.47 -13.91
CA ARG A 210 -14.93 -60.91 -15.16
C ARG A 210 -13.80 -61.91 -14.92
N LYS A 211 -13.05 -61.77 -13.83
CA LYS A 211 -11.93 -62.67 -13.50
C LYS A 211 -12.41 -63.99 -12.89
N ASN A 212 -13.46 -63.96 -12.08
CA ASN A 212 -13.92 -65.10 -11.28
C ASN A 212 -15.26 -65.70 -11.77
N GLY A 213 -16.02 -65.00 -12.61
CA GLY A 213 -17.35 -65.41 -13.12
C GLY A 213 -17.33 -66.44 -14.26
N LYS A 214 -16.20 -67.11 -14.51
CA LYS A 214 -16.17 -68.33 -15.35
C LYS A 214 -16.44 -69.60 -14.53
N VAL A 215 -17.38 -69.56 -13.59
CA VAL A 215 -17.99 -70.78 -13.02
C VAL A 215 -19.43 -70.46 -12.67
N SER A 216 -20.35 -70.68 -13.62
CA SER A 216 -21.72 -71.18 -13.40
C SER A 216 -22.49 -71.19 -14.72
N HIS A 217 -22.44 -72.35 -15.36
CA HIS A 217 -23.59 -73.08 -15.90
C HIS A 217 -24.78 -72.26 -16.46
N TRP A 218 -24.75 -71.96 -17.77
CA TRP A 218 -25.97 -71.84 -18.56
C TRP A 218 -26.20 -73.17 -19.27
N LYS A 219 -26.86 -74.11 -18.60
CA LYS A 219 -27.53 -75.24 -19.23
C LYS A 219 -28.92 -75.30 -18.58
N GLN A 220 -29.93 -75.51 -19.40
CA GLN A 220 -31.35 -75.67 -19.06
C GLN A 220 -32.21 -74.42 -19.25
N GLU A 221 -32.60 -74.18 -20.51
CA GLU A 221 -34.01 -74.06 -20.93
C GLU A 221 -34.08 -74.03 -22.47
N GLN A 222 -33.89 -75.21 -23.07
CA GLN A 222 -34.36 -75.54 -24.42
C GLN A 222 -34.92 -76.96 -24.30
N GLU A 223 -36.22 -77.08 -24.01
CA GLU A 223 -37.12 -78.19 -24.34
C GLU A 223 -38.35 -78.14 -23.43
N SER A 224 -39.38 -77.41 -23.87
CA SER A 224 -40.80 -77.74 -23.67
C SER A 224 -41.67 -76.65 -24.30
N SER A 225 -41.84 -76.70 -25.61
CA SER A 225 -43.00 -76.10 -26.28
C SER A 225 -43.18 -76.66 -27.69
N GLU A 226 -43.59 -77.92 -27.78
CA GLU A 226 -44.47 -78.34 -28.86
C GLU A 226 -45.91 -78.18 -28.37
N THR A 227 -46.62 -77.17 -28.90
CA THR A 227 -47.83 -77.41 -29.71
C THR A 227 -48.42 -76.09 -30.18
N THR A 228 -48.54 -76.00 -31.51
CA THR A 228 -49.58 -75.31 -32.30
C THR A 228 -49.73 -73.80 -32.20
N GLY A 229 -49.61 -73.13 -33.36
CA GLY A 229 -50.41 -71.93 -33.61
C GLY A 229 -49.79 -70.80 -34.43
N ASN A 230 -49.28 -71.10 -35.63
CA ASN A 230 -49.39 -70.32 -36.87
C ASN A 230 -49.73 -68.80 -36.79
N GLY A 231 -48.87 -67.91 -37.31
CA GLY A 231 -49.21 -66.48 -37.40
C GLY A 231 -48.21 -65.50 -38.04
N ARG A 232 -47.81 -65.73 -39.31
CA ARG A 232 -47.33 -64.79 -40.35
C ARG A 232 -46.76 -63.39 -40.00
N ARG A 233 -45.55 -63.16 -40.57
CA ARG A 233 -44.99 -61.95 -41.21
C ARG A 233 -44.71 -60.71 -40.33
N ARG A 234 -43.44 -60.26 -40.30
CA ARG A 234 -42.90 -59.12 -41.11
C ARG A 234 -41.45 -58.76 -40.72
N LYS A 235 -40.56 -58.99 -41.70
CA LYS A 235 -39.35 -58.23 -42.10
C LYS A 235 -38.46 -57.59 -41.01
N GLU A 236 -37.23 -58.10 -40.94
CA GLU A 236 -36.03 -57.48 -40.38
C GLU A 236 -35.86 -56.03 -40.85
N ILE A 237 -35.59 -55.13 -39.91
CA ILE A 237 -34.74 -53.95 -40.14
C ILE A 237 -33.75 -53.87 -38.97
N SER A 238 -32.51 -54.16 -39.30
CA SER A 238 -31.30 -53.94 -38.51
C SER A 238 -31.17 -52.46 -38.11
N VAL A 239 -31.23 -52.17 -36.80
CA VAL A 239 -30.76 -50.90 -36.21
C VAL A 239 -29.99 -51.22 -34.91
N ALA A 240 -29.01 -52.11 -35.01
CA ALA A 240 -28.05 -52.36 -33.93
C ALA A 240 -26.75 -51.62 -34.26
N GLY A 241 -26.78 -50.28 -34.17
CA GLY A 241 -25.61 -49.45 -34.49
C GLY A 241 -25.52 -48.09 -33.79
N SER A 242 -26.59 -47.57 -33.17
CA SER A 242 -26.59 -46.17 -32.71
C SER A 242 -26.03 -45.97 -31.29
N ALA A 243 -26.48 -46.75 -30.31
CA ALA A 243 -26.29 -46.36 -28.90
C ALA A 243 -24.84 -46.52 -28.37
N ARG A 244 -24.06 -47.47 -28.89
CA ARG A 244 -22.66 -47.66 -28.46
C ARG A 244 -21.72 -46.63 -29.06
N SER A 245 -21.98 -46.17 -30.29
CA SER A 245 -21.14 -45.18 -30.97
C SER A 245 -21.31 -43.78 -30.36
N GLU A 246 -22.55 -43.41 -30.04
CA GLU A 246 -22.87 -42.09 -29.46
C GLU A 246 -22.25 -41.90 -28.07
N MET A 247 -22.32 -42.91 -27.21
CA MET A 247 -21.73 -42.84 -25.87
C MET A 247 -20.19 -42.74 -25.92
N THR A 248 -19.56 -43.42 -26.88
CA THR A 248 -18.10 -43.37 -27.07
C THR A 248 -17.67 -42.02 -27.64
N GLY A 249 -18.42 -41.49 -28.62
CA GLY A 249 -18.18 -40.15 -29.18
C GLY A 249 -18.36 -39.03 -28.17
N MET A 250 -19.34 -39.16 -27.27
CA MET A 250 -19.59 -38.17 -26.21
C MET A 250 -18.46 -38.15 -25.16
N VAL A 251 -17.95 -39.33 -24.77
CA VAL A 251 -16.80 -39.44 -23.85
C VAL A 251 -15.52 -38.91 -24.48
N GLU A 252 -15.29 -39.15 -25.78
CA GLU A 252 -14.16 -38.57 -26.50
C GLU A 252 -14.27 -37.05 -26.66
N CYS A 253 -15.48 -36.53 -26.86
CA CYS A 253 -15.74 -35.08 -26.95
C CYS A 253 -15.46 -34.40 -25.62
N MET A 254 -15.93 -34.97 -24.50
CA MET A 254 -15.63 -34.48 -23.16
C MET A 254 -14.12 -34.57 -22.85
N SER A 255 -13.47 -35.67 -23.25
CA SER A 255 -12.03 -35.86 -23.07
C SER A 255 -11.19 -34.86 -23.87
N ARG A 256 -11.65 -34.46 -25.07
CA ARG A 256 -11.02 -33.39 -25.86
C ARG A 256 -11.22 -32.03 -25.22
N MET A 257 -12.43 -31.70 -24.76
CA MET A 257 -12.71 -30.44 -24.06
C MET A 257 -11.86 -30.26 -22.80
N MET A 258 -11.76 -31.30 -21.97
CA MET A 258 -10.96 -31.29 -20.74
C MET A 258 -9.45 -31.09 -21.00
N LYS A 259 -8.95 -31.57 -22.15
CA LYS A 259 -7.56 -31.36 -22.58
C LYS A 259 -7.32 -29.97 -23.17
N SER A 260 -8.34 -29.37 -23.80
CA SER A 260 -8.25 -28.01 -24.35
C SER A 260 -8.53 -26.90 -23.32
N SER A 261 -9.13 -27.21 -22.17
CA SER A 261 -9.41 -26.25 -21.08
C SER A 261 -8.33 -26.23 -19.98
N ALA A 262 -7.34 -27.12 -20.05
CA ALA A 262 -6.16 -27.04 -19.22
C ALA A 262 -5.27 -25.90 -19.75
N LEU A 263 -5.63 -24.67 -19.38
CA LEU A 263 -4.68 -23.55 -19.42
C LEU A 263 -3.42 -24.00 -18.68
N PRO A 264 -2.22 -23.72 -19.23
CA PRO A 264 -0.98 -24.07 -18.55
C PRO A 264 -1.06 -23.52 -17.13
N GLU A 265 -0.71 -24.36 -16.15
CA GLU A 265 -0.66 -23.95 -14.74
C GLU A 265 0.10 -22.62 -14.66
N PRO A 266 -0.46 -21.58 -14.02
CA PRO A 266 0.22 -20.30 -13.94
C PRO A 266 1.55 -20.55 -13.23
N LYS A 267 2.66 -20.44 -13.99
CA LYS A 267 3.97 -20.34 -13.40
C LYS A 267 3.89 -19.20 -12.39
N VAL A 268 4.13 -19.52 -11.12
CA VAL A 268 4.33 -18.52 -10.08
C VAL A 268 5.28 -17.46 -10.64
N PHE A 269 4.77 -16.24 -10.75
CA PHE A 269 5.51 -15.09 -11.23
C PHE A 269 6.60 -14.79 -10.20
N ASP A 270 7.82 -15.15 -10.51
CA ASP A 270 9.03 -14.97 -9.68
C ASP A 270 9.68 -13.59 -9.88
N GLY A 271 8.96 -12.65 -10.50
CA GLY A 271 9.37 -11.26 -10.63
C GLY A 271 10.61 -11.01 -11.49
N THR A 272 11.10 -12.02 -12.23
CA THR A 272 12.36 -11.92 -12.99
C THR A 272 12.23 -12.11 -14.51
N GLY A 273 11.00 -12.18 -15.05
CA GLY A 273 10.77 -12.32 -16.51
C GLY A 273 10.59 -11.00 -17.27
N GLU A 274 11.32 -10.84 -18.38
CA GLU A 274 11.20 -9.73 -19.34
C GLU A 274 9.83 -9.71 -20.05
N PHE A 275 9.26 -8.50 -20.20
CA PHE A 275 7.94 -8.17 -20.79
C PHE A 275 7.89 -8.33 -22.33
N GLY A 276 8.40 -9.43 -22.87
CA GLY A 276 8.55 -9.62 -24.32
C GLY A 276 7.35 -10.24 -25.05
N GLU A 277 6.49 -11.00 -24.38
CA GLU A 277 5.56 -11.91 -25.10
C GLU A 277 4.12 -11.83 -24.59
N PHE A 278 3.45 -10.71 -24.84
CA PHE A 278 1.98 -10.68 -24.92
C PHE A 278 1.53 -9.85 -26.13
N LYS A 279 1.75 -10.44 -27.32
CA LYS A 279 0.93 -10.16 -28.51
C LYS A 279 0.34 -11.48 -28.99
N ARG A 280 -0.97 -11.62 -28.81
CA ARG A 280 -1.90 -12.20 -29.78
C ARG A 280 -3.29 -11.69 -29.46
#